data_AF-A0A1H7FAV1-F1
#
_entry.id   AF-A0A1H7FAV1-F1
#
_cell.length_a   1.000
_cell.length_b   1.000
_cell.length_c   1.000
_cell.angle_alpha   90.00
_cell.angle_beta   90.00
_cell.angle_gamma   90.00
#
_symmetry.space_group_name_H-M   'P 1'
#
loop_
_entity.id
_entity.type
_entity.pdbx_description
1 polymer ?
#
loop_
_entity_poly.entity_id
_entity_poly.type
_entity_poly.pdbx_seq_one_letter_code
_entity_poly.pdbx_strand_id
1 'polypeptide(L)' 'MNDTRSGLTASVWTNDPPKALRLVPRVGAGTVRVDMHNYIDPAMPFGGVKSSGIGSKFGEAFIERFTGLKSVIIRY' A
#
# COMPACT_ATOMS: atom_id res chain seq x y z
N MET A 1 -8.63 -4.20 -15.74
CA MET A 1 -8.41 -3.92 -14.29
C MET A 1 -8.12 -2.46 -14.00
N ASN A 2 -7.31 -1.77 -14.80
CA ASN A 2 -6.92 -0.39 -14.49
C ASN A 2 -7.94 0.69 -14.90
N ASP A 3 -8.92 0.34 -15.72
CA ASP A 3 -9.98 1.25 -16.18
C ASP A 3 -11.11 1.37 -15.14
N THR A 4 -10.74 1.87 -13.96
CA THR A 4 -11.64 2.19 -12.86
C THR A 4 -11.08 3.38 -12.09
N ARG A 5 -11.97 4.18 -11.53
CA ARG A 5 -11.60 5.32 -10.68
C ARG A 5 -11.03 4.88 -9.34
N SER A 6 -11.35 3.67 -8.90
CA SER A 6 -10.86 3.09 -7.65
C SER A 6 -9.51 2.41 -7.83
N GLY A 7 -8.69 2.42 -6.79
CA GLY A 7 -7.35 1.83 -6.79
C GLY A 7 -6.93 1.36 -5.40
N LEU A 8 -7.86 0.81 -4.61
CA LEU A 8 -7.59 0.41 -3.23
C LEU A 8 -6.80 -0.91 -3.17
N THR A 9 -7.42 -2.00 -3.62
CA THR A 9 -6.79 -3.33 -3.61
C THR A 9 -6.99 -4.06 -4.94
N ALA A 10 -6.09 -5.01 -5.20
CA ALA A 10 -6.16 -5.95 -6.31
C ALA A 10 -5.69 -7.33 -5.88
N SER A 11 -6.22 -8.36 -6.54
CA SER A 11 -5.73 -9.74 -6.42
C SER A 11 -5.41 -10.30 -7.80
N VAL A 12 -4.28 -11.01 -7.88
CA VAL A 12 -3.80 -11.75 -9.04
C VAL A 12 -3.82 -13.23 -8.65
N TRP A 13 -4.45 -14.07 -9.45
CA TRP A 13 -4.51 -15.51 -9.21
C TRP A 13 -3.79 -16.21 -10.36
N THR A 14 -2.69 -16.90 -10.07
CA THR A 14 -1.91 -17.58 -11.09
C THR A 14 -0.97 -18.63 -10.50
N ASN A 15 -0.86 -19.78 -11.16
CA ASN A 15 0.14 -20.79 -10.79
C ASN A 15 1.54 -20.50 -11.38
N ASP A 16 1.77 -19.31 -11.93
CA ASP A 16 3.01 -18.90 -12.59
C ASP A 16 3.61 -17.64 -11.92
N PRO A 17 4.52 -17.80 -10.94
CA PRO A 17 5.10 -16.67 -10.20
C PRO A 17 5.82 -15.64 -11.08
N PRO A 18 6.59 -16.03 -12.12
CA PRO A 18 7.15 -15.07 -13.07
C PRO A 18 6.11 -14.17 -13.74
N LYS A 19 4.93 -14.71 -14.10
CA LYS A 19 3.84 -13.89 -14.65
C LYS A 19 3.27 -12.94 -13.61
N ALA A 20 3.10 -13.39 -12.37
CA ALA A 20 2.64 -12.52 -11.28
C ALA A 20 3.59 -11.32 -11.09
N LEU A 21 4.90 -11.57 -11.00
CA LEU A 21 5.91 -10.51 -10.81
C LEU A 21 5.96 -9.51 -11.98
N ARG A 22 5.67 -9.94 -13.21
CA ARG A 22 5.55 -9.04 -14.37
C ARG A 22 4.25 -8.24 -14.37
N LEU A 23 3.19 -8.80 -13.80
CA LEU A 23 1.86 -8.18 -13.80
C LEU A 23 1.72 -7.17 -12.66
N VAL A 24 2.19 -7.49 -11.45
CA VAL A 24 2.03 -6.66 -10.24
C VAL A 24 2.38 -5.18 -10.46
N PRO A 25 3.53 -4.80 -11.05
CA PRO A 25 3.89 -3.39 -11.26
C PRO A 25 2.96 -2.65 -12.23
N ARG A 26 2.19 -3.37 -13.05
CA ARG A 26 1.26 -2.81 -14.04
C ARG A 26 -0.14 -2.62 -13.47
N VAL A 27 -0.42 -3.11 -12.26
CA VAL A 27 -1.73 -2.99 -11.62
C VAL A 27 -1.84 -1.65 -10.89
N GLY A 28 -2.81 -0.83 -11.29
CA GLY A 28 -3.07 0.48 -10.69
C GLY A 28 -3.86 0.40 -9.38
N ALA A 29 -3.32 -0.30 -8.37
CA ALA A 29 -3.88 -0.43 -7.03
C ALA A 29 -2.80 -0.26 -5.96
N GLY A 30 -3.16 0.27 -4.79
CA GLY A 30 -2.21 0.52 -3.71
C GLY A 30 -1.78 -0.74 -2.94
N THR A 31 -2.57 -1.82 -2.99
CA THR A 31 -2.13 -3.14 -2.48
C THR A 31 -2.51 -4.24 -3.47
N VAL A 32 -1.52 -4.97 -3.97
CA VAL A 32 -1.71 -6.12 -4.86
C VAL A 32 -1.36 -7.40 -4.10
N ARG A 33 -2.24 -8.40 -4.15
CA ARG A 33 -2.03 -9.72 -3.54
C ARG A 33 -1.96 -10.78 -4.63
N VAL A 34 -1.11 -11.79 -4.44
CA VAL A 34 -0.98 -12.92 -5.38
C VAL A 34 -1.48 -14.18 -4.67
N ASP A 35 -2.35 -14.94 -5.32
CA ASP A 35 -2.98 -16.18 -4.84
C ASP A 35 -3.71 -16.07 -3.50
N MET A 36 -4.10 -14.84 -3.14
CA MET A 36 -4.92 -14.56 -1.97
C MET A 36 -5.72 -13.27 -2.13
N HIS A 37 -6.75 -13.12 -1.30
CA HIS A 37 -7.54 -11.90 -1.20
C HIS A 37 -7.82 -11.55 0.27
N ASN A 38 -7.99 -10.26 0.55
CA ASN A 38 -8.38 -9.74 1.86
C ASN A 38 -7.44 -10.06 3.05
N TYR A 39 -6.22 -10.54 2.81
CA TYR A 39 -5.21 -10.67 3.86
C TYR A 39 -4.64 -9.31 4.25
N ILE A 40 -4.69 -8.95 5.52
CA ILE A 40 -4.19 -7.66 6.03
C ILE A 40 -3.27 -7.96 7.21
N ASP A 41 -2.07 -7.40 7.18
CA ASP A 41 -1.09 -7.46 8.25
C ASP A 41 -0.97 -6.06 8.88
N PRO A 42 -1.11 -5.90 10.22
CA PRO A 42 -0.93 -4.62 10.92
C PRO A 42 0.44 -3.95 10.71
N ALA A 43 1.47 -4.71 10.34
CA ALA A 43 2.79 -4.20 10.03
C ALA A 43 2.91 -3.72 8.57
N MET A 44 2.01 -4.12 7.68
CA MET A 44 2.09 -3.77 6.25
C MET A 44 1.32 -2.48 5.96
N PRO A 45 1.93 -1.50 5.26
CA PRO A 45 1.22 -0.31 4.83
C PRO A 45 0.03 -0.66 3.91
N PHE A 46 -1.13 -0.10 4.21
CA PHE A 46 -2.37 -0.26 3.46
C PHE A 46 -2.89 1.10 3.02
N GLY A 47 -2.68 1.43 1.74
CA GLY A 47 -3.13 2.66 1.12
C GLY A 47 -3.74 2.38 -0.25
N GLY A 48 -4.58 3.30 -0.72
CA GLY A 48 -5.12 3.27 -2.08
C GLY A 48 -4.41 4.26 -2.99
N VAL A 49 -4.67 4.13 -4.29
CA VAL A 49 -4.32 5.12 -5.32
C VAL A 49 -5.59 5.62 -6.02
N LYS A 50 -5.47 6.67 -6.85
CA LYS A 50 -6.58 7.31 -7.57
C LYS A 50 -7.65 7.89 -6.61
N SER A 51 -8.93 7.65 -6.88
CA SER A 51 -10.03 8.12 -6.03
C SER A 51 -10.16 7.34 -4.73
N SER A 52 -9.31 6.33 -4.48
CA SER A 52 -9.29 5.59 -3.20
C SER A 52 -8.56 6.33 -2.07
N GLY A 53 -8.04 7.54 -2.35
CA GLY A 53 -7.47 8.42 -1.35
C GLY A 53 -5.94 8.47 -1.37
N ILE A 54 -5.39 9.22 -0.41
CA ILE A 54 -3.96 9.46 -0.25
C ILE A 54 -3.58 9.08 1.19
N GLY A 55 -2.44 8.41 1.35
CA GLY A 55 -1.90 8.00 2.64
C GLY A 55 -2.00 6.50 2.90
N SER A 56 -1.20 6.04 3.85
CA SER A 56 -1.18 4.65 4.29
C SER A 56 -1.80 4.53 5.68
N LYS A 57 -2.60 3.49 5.87
CA LYS A 57 -2.99 2.97 7.18
C LYS A 57 -2.03 1.83 7.53
N PHE A 58 -1.80 1.58 8.82
CA PHE A 58 -0.87 0.53 9.29
C PHE A 58 0.59 0.74 8.90
N GLY A 59 1.46 -0.10 9.46
CA GLY A 59 2.92 -0.01 9.32
C GLY A 59 3.51 1.27 9.91
N GLU A 60 4.82 1.43 9.70
CA GLU A 60 5.58 2.60 10.16
C GLU A 60 5.07 3.91 9.54
N ALA A 61 4.63 3.86 8.29
CA ALA A 61 4.04 4.99 7.58
C ALA A 61 2.81 5.59 8.31
N PHE A 62 2.08 4.79 9.07
CA PHE A 62 1.02 5.30 9.93
C PHE A 62 1.57 6.07 11.13
N ILE A 63 2.58 5.54 11.83
CA ILE A 63 3.21 6.25 12.96
C ILE A 63 3.77 7.59 12.51
N GLU A 64 4.49 7.65 11.39
CA GLU A 64 5.00 8.90 10.81
C GLU A 64 3.89 9.90 10.50
N ARG A 65 2.70 9.42 10.12
CA ARG A 65 1.57 10.29 9.79
C ARG A 65 0.89 10.89 11.02
N PHE A 66 0.93 10.19 12.16
CA PHE A 66 0.29 10.60 13.41
C PHE A 66 1.26 11.17 14.44
N THR A 67 2.57 11.14 14.16
CA THR A 67 3.61 11.74 14.99
C THR A 67 4.26 12.91 14.29
N GLY A 68 4.85 13.82 15.06
CA GLY A 68 5.56 14.99 14.55
C GLY A 68 6.95 15.06 15.17
N LEU A 69 7.93 15.48 14.37
CA LEU A 69 9.28 15.71 14.86
C LEU A 69 9.33 17.01 15.67
N LYS A 70 9.95 16.96 16.85
CA LYS A 70 10.22 18.13 17.69
C LYS A 70 11.72 18.29 17.83
N SER A 71 12.24 19.43 17.38
CA SER A 71 13.65 19.80 17.57
C SER A 71 13.81 20.70 18.79
N VAL A 72 14.83 20.47 19.60
CA VAL A 72 15.18 21.31 20.76
C VAL A 72 16.68 21.60 20.70
N ILE A 73 17.05 22.88 20.82
CA ILE A 73 18.44 23.34 20.87
C ILE A 73 18.63 24.08 22.18
N ILE A 74 19.65 23.69 22.95
CA ILE A 74 19.99 24.31 24.23
C ILE A 74 21.40 24.87 24.12
N ARG A 75 21.56 26.15 24.44
CA ARG A 75 22.86 26.80 24.60
C ARG A 75 23.04 27.14 26.07
N TYR A 76 24.09 26.63 26.68
CA TYR A 76 24.58 27.02 28.00
C TYR A 76 25.86 27.83 27.85
#